data_AF-A0A2E2T7Q2-F1
#
_entry.id   AF-A0A2E2T7Q2-F1
#
_cell.length_a   1.000
_cell.length_b   1.000
_cell.length_c   1.000
_cell.angle_alpha   90.00
_cell.angle_beta   90.00
_cell.angle_gamma   90.00
#
_symmetry.space_group_name_H-M   'P 1'
#
loop_
_entity.id
_entity.type
_entity.pdbx_description
1 polymer ?
#
loop_
_entity_poly.entity_id
_entity_poly.type
_entity_poly.pdbx_seq_one_letter_code
_entity_poly.pdbx_strand_id
1 'polypeptide(L)' 'MAGVTGELPEIDPPGDDPALDDLLVNVRACRICEGALPLGPRPVVRMAAGAKILVIGQAPGTRVHETGLPWNDASGD' A
#
# COMPACT_ATOMS: atom_id res chain seq x y z
N MET A 1 -6.71 11.43 23.79
CA MET A 1 -6.82 12.34 22.63
C MET A 1 -5.43 12.87 22.30
N ALA A 2 -4.71 12.17 21.44
CA ALA A 2 -3.50 12.68 20.82
C ALA A 2 -3.67 12.41 19.33
N GLY A 3 -4.04 13.45 18.59
CA GLY A 3 -4.09 13.40 17.14
C GLY A 3 -2.67 13.24 16.62
N VAL A 4 -2.44 12.19 15.83
CA VAL A 4 -1.23 12.07 15.02
C VAL A 4 -1.40 13.07 13.88
N THR A 5 -0.91 14.27 14.08
CA THR A 5 -0.88 15.33 13.07
C THR A 5 0.22 14.99 12.07
N GLY A 6 -0.17 14.66 10.84
CA GLY A 6 0.65 14.84 9.64
C GLY A 6 1.82 13.87 9.47
N GLU A 7 1.85 13.23 8.29
CA GLU A 7 2.90 12.33 7.79
C GLU A 7 3.08 11.01 8.54
N LEU A 8 2.55 9.96 7.92
CA LEU A 8 3.03 8.61 8.15
C LEU A 8 4.57 8.62 7.98
N PRO A 9 5.35 7.97 8.87
CA PRO A 9 6.82 7.93 8.76
C PRO A 9 7.21 7.47 7.35
N GLU A 10 8.35 7.86 6.79
CA GLU A 10 8.75 7.49 5.43
C GLU A 10 8.67 5.96 5.23
N ILE A 11 7.57 5.53 4.65
CA ILE A 11 7.01 4.18 4.89
C ILE A 11 7.42 3.21 3.77
N ASP A 12 7.94 3.75 2.68
CA ASP A 12 8.65 3.07 1.61
C ASP A 12 9.87 3.95 1.31
N PRO A 13 10.99 3.83 2.04
CA PRO A 13 12.19 4.56 1.66
C PRO A 13 12.52 4.20 0.21
N PRO A 14 12.89 5.17 -0.64
CA PRO A 14 13.38 4.86 -1.97
C PRO A 14 14.44 3.76 -1.81
N GLY A 15 14.17 2.60 -2.40
CA GLY A 15 15.28 1.68 -2.63
C GLY A 15 16.19 2.41 -3.60
N ASP A 16 17.50 2.34 -3.46
CA ASP A 16 18.42 2.90 -4.46
C ASP A 16 18.34 2.15 -5.83
N ASP A 17 17.14 1.70 -6.23
CA ASP A 17 16.76 0.99 -7.44
C ASP A 17 15.65 1.77 -8.16
N PRO A 18 16.01 2.60 -9.17
CA PRO A 18 15.07 3.40 -9.94
C PRO A 18 13.99 2.58 -10.66
N ALA A 19 14.29 1.33 -11.04
CA ALA A 19 13.33 0.49 -11.75
C ALA A 19 12.20 0.02 -10.81
N LEU A 20 12.53 -0.28 -9.55
CA LEU A 20 11.55 -0.60 -8.53
C LEU A 20 10.67 0.61 -8.22
N ASP A 21 11.27 1.79 -8.06
CA ASP A 21 10.54 3.02 -7.78
C ASP A 21 9.53 3.37 -8.90
N ASP A 22 9.97 3.30 -10.16
CA ASP A 22 9.11 3.52 -11.33
C ASP A 22 7.96 2.50 -11.40
N LEU A 23 8.24 1.23 -11.09
CA LEU A 23 7.22 0.19 -11.03
C LEU A 23 6.18 0.50 -9.94
N LEU A 24 6.61 0.91 -8.74
CA LEU A 24 5.71 1.23 -7.65
C LEU A 24 4.84 2.44 -7.95
N VAL A 25 5.36 3.46 -8.67
CA VAL A 25 4.56 4.59 -9.18
C VAL A 25 3.46 4.08 -10.11
N ASN A 26 3.82 3.25 -11.09
CA ASN A 26 2.87 2.71 -12.06
C ASN A 26 1.79 1.83 -11.39
N VAL A 27 2.19 0.98 -10.43
CA VAL A 27 1.25 0.14 -9.67
C VAL A 27 0.27 0.99 -8.88
N ARG A 28 0.75 2.03 -8.17
CA ARG A 28 -0.11 2.94 -7.37
C ARG A 28 -1.06 3.76 -8.25
N ALA A 29 -0.71 4.01 -9.50
CA ALA A 29 -1.54 4.72 -10.48
C ALA A 29 -2.56 3.82 -11.22
N CYS A 30 -2.54 2.50 -11.01
CA CYS A 30 -3.37 1.56 -11.76
C CYS A 30 -4.88 1.84 -11.61
N ARG A 31 -5.60 1.83 -12.75
CA ARG A 31 -7.06 2.03 -12.84
C ARG A 31 -7.80 0.95 -13.64
N ILE A 32 -7.12 -0.15 -14.00
CA ILE A 32 -7.64 -1.18 -14.94
C ILE A 32 -9.02 -1.72 -14.52
N CYS A 33 -9.27 -1.91 -13.23
CA CYS A 33 -10.49 -2.52 -12.71
C CYS A 33 -11.56 -1.50 -12.22
N GLU A 34 -11.46 -0.23 -12.57
CA GLU A 34 -12.33 0.84 -12.03
C GLU A 34 -13.82 0.59 -12.23
N GLY A 35 -14.23 0.08 -13.40
CA GLY A 35 -15.63 -0.25 -13.68
C GLY A 35 -16.15 -1.54 -13.02
N ALA A 36 -15.29 -2.34 -12.39
CA ALA A 36 -15.64 -3.65 -11.83
C ALA A 36 -15.60 -3.69 -10.30
N LEU A 37 -14.98 -2.71 -9.64
CA LEU A 37 -14.79 -2.67 -8.19
C LEU A 37 -15.80 -1.72 -7.52
N PRO A 38 -16.58 -2.18 -6.52
CA PRO A 38 -17.58 -1.36 -5.85
C PRO A 38 -17.03 -0.10 -5.18
N LEU A 39 -15.77 -0.13 -4.71
CA LEU A 39 -15.09 0.98 -4.05
C LEU A 39 -13.98 1.61 -4.92
N GLY A 40 -13.94 1.25 -6.21
CA GLY A 40 -12.83 1.57 -7.11
C GLY A 40 -11.50 0.91 -6.72
N PRO A 41 -10.45 1.07 -7.54
CA PRO A 41 -9.13 0.53 -7.27
C PRO A 41 -8.38 1.45 -6.30
N ARG A 42 -7.85 0.86 -5.23
CA ARG A 42 -6.83 1.49 -4.39
C ARG A 42 -5.70 0.48 -4.17
N PRO A 43 -4.70 0.43 -5.07
CA PRO A 43 -3.55 -0.44 -4.90
C PRO A 43 -2.85 -0.17 -3.57
N VAL A 44 -2.75 -1.19 -2.71
CA VAL A 44 -2.05 -1.13 -1.42
C VAL A 44 -0.84 -2.06 -1.52
N VAL A 45 0.34 -1.47 -1.70
CA VAL A 45 1.62 -2.17 -1.79
C VAL A 45 2.66 -1.43 -0.97
N ARG A 46 3.55 -2.20 -0.33
CA ARG A 46 4.67 -1.71 0.48
C ARG A 46 5.87 -2.57 0.18
N MET A 47 6.97 -1.96 -0.24
CA MET A 47 8.15 -2.66 -0.73
C MET A 47 9.40 -1.84 -0.42
N ALA A 48 10.47 -2.56 -0.08
CA ALA A 48 11.81 -2.01 0.00
C ALA A 48 12.76 -3.02 -0.64
N ALA A 49 13.72 -2.55 -1.44
CA ALA A 49 14.69 -3.42 -2.13
C ALA A 49 15.48 -4.32 -1.15
N GLY A 50 15.73 -3.82 0.07
CA GLY A 50 16.41 -4.56 1.14
C GLY A 50 15.51 -5.48 1.98
N ALA A 51 14.22 -5.59 1.69
CA ALA A 51 13.31 -6.42 2.47
C ALA A 51 13.69 -7.90 2.37
N LYS A 52 13.91 -8.55 3.52
CA LYS A 52 14.28 -9.97 3.59
C LYS A 52 13.07 -10.91 3.53
N ILE A 53 11.88 -10.38 3.80
CA ILE A 53 10.64 -11.15 3.90
C ILE A 53 9.60 -10.44 3.04
N LEU A 54 8.91 -11.23 2.21
CA LEU A 54 7.78 -10.79 1.41
C LEU A 54 6.51 -11.44 1.95
N VAL A 55 5.51 -10.62 2.27
CA VAL A 55 4.19 -11.06 2.73
C VAL A 55 3.16 -10.70 1.66
N ILE A 56 2.43 -11.70 1.14
CA ILE A 56 1.41 -11.52 0.10
C ILE A 56 0.06 -11.93 0.68
N GLY A 57 -0.83 -10.94 0.85
CA GLY A 57 -2.22 -11.16 1.26
C GLY A 57 -3.13 -11.46 0.06
N GLN A 58 -4.41 -11.74 0.35
CA GLN A 58 -5.39 -12.05 -0.69
C GLN A 58 -5.93 -10.78 -1.38
N ALA A 59 -6.50 -9.87 -0.59
CA ALA A 59 -7.05 -8.58 -1.03
C ALA A 59 -7.24 -7.66 0.19
N PRO A 60 -7.26 -6.32 0.00
CA PRO A 60 -7.55 -5.40 1.10
C PRO A 60 -9.01 -5.53 1.57
N GLY A 61 -9.21 -5.62 2.88
CA GLY A 61 -10.51 -5.38 3.50
C GLY A 61 -10.89 -3.90 3.46
N THR A 62 -12.14 -3.56 3.80
CA THR A 62 -12.65 -2.17 3.72
C THR A 62 -11.82 -1.17 4.52
N ARG A 63 -11.33 -1.54 5.72
CA ARG A 63 -10.49 -0.66 6.54
C ARG A 63 -9.12 -0.39 5.90
N VAL A 64 -8.51 -1.41 5.30
CA VAL A 64 -7.27 -1.27 4.53
C VAL A 64 -7.53 -0.42 3.28
N HIS A 65 -8.68 -0.60 2.62
CA HIS A 65 -9.08 0.22 1.47
C HIS A 65 -9.27 1.70 1.85
N GLU A 66 -9.82 2.01 3.01
CA GLU A 66 -10.00 3.40 3.45
C GLU A 66 -8.66 4.05 3.83
N THR A 67 -7.83 3.32 4.59
CA THR A 67 -6.59 3.86 5.15
C THR A 67 -5.40 3.80 4.19
N GLY A 68 -5.39 2.83 3.27
CA GLY A 68 -4.21 2.50 2.46
C GLY A 68 -3.07 1.84 3.24
N LEU A 69 -3.30 1.44 4.49
CA LEU A 69 -2.29 0.80 5.33
C LEU A 69 -2.49 -0.73 5.30
N PRO A 70 -1.54 -1.52 4.76
CA PRO A 70 -1.68 -2.97 4.75
C PRO A 70 -1.68 -3.51 6.18
N TRP A 71 -2.44 -4.57 6.42
CA TRP A 71 -2.57 -5.24 7.73
C TRP A 71 -3.05 -4.31 8.87
N ASN A 72 -3.62 -3.14 8.55
CA ASN A 72 -4.24 -2.24 9.53
C ASN A 72 -5.71 -2.62 9.79
N ASP A 73 -5.98 -3.90 9.98
CA ASP A 73 -7.28 -4.45 10.33
C ASP A 73 -7.12 -5.67 11.25
N ALA A 74 -8.24 -6.32 11.60
CA ALA A 74 -8.22 -7.45 12.55
C ALA A 74 -7.43 -8.67 12.05
N SER A 75 -6.99 -8.71 10.78
CA SER A 75 -6.11 -9.76 10.29
C SER A 75 -4.63 -9.50 10.58
N GLY A 76 -4.27 -8.28 10.98
CA GLY A 76 -2.90 -7.88 11.33
C GLY A 76 -2.61 -7.81 12.83
N ASP A 77 -3.63 -7.91 13.70
CA ASP A 77 -3.51 -8.07 15.16
C ASP A 77 -3.15 -9.52 15.53
#